data_AF-A0A1A8DPF6-F1
#
_entry.id   AF-A0A1A8DPF6-F1
#
_cell.length_a   1.000
_cell.length_b   1.000
_cell.length_c   1.000
_cell.angle_alpha   90.00
_cell.angle_beta   90.00
_cell.angle_gamma   90.00
#
_symmetry.space_group_name_H-M   'P 1'
#
loop_
_entity.id
_entity.type
_entity.pdbx_description
1 polymer ?
#
loop_
_entity_poly.entity_id
_entity_poly.type
_entity_poly.pdbx_seq_one_letter_code
_entity_poly.pdbx_strand_id
1 'polypeptide(L)' 'MDKPTSYAGELGPKHWPNSRYEYVMKLKQAALNFARKRWADYILYADTDNILTNPDTLNLLIAENKSVVAP' A
#
# COMPACT_ATOMS: atom_id res chain seq x y z
N MET A 1 1.87 -11.44 -12.57
CA MET A 1 3.06 -11.01 -11.80
C MET A 1 3.53 -12.19 -11.00
N ASP A 2 4.83 -12.47 -11.02
CA ASP A 2 5.41 -13.47 -10.11
C ASP A 2 5.07 -13.12 -8.67
N LYS A 3 4.75 -14.13 -7.86
CA LYS A 3 4.45 -14.00 -6.43
C LYS A 3 5.62 -14.63 -5.65
N PRO A 4 6.74 -13.90 -5.49
CA PRO A 4 7.90 -14.45 -4.82
C PRO A 4 7.56 -14.78 -3.36
N THR A 5 7.99 -15.95 -2.90
CA THR A 5 7.89 -16.38 -1.49
C THR A 5 9.14 -16.02 -0.68
N SER A 6 10.23 -15.63 -1.34
CA SER A 6 11.49 -15.16 -0.76
C SER A 6 12.25 -14.26 -1.74
N TYR A 7 13.20 -13.47 -1.23
CA TYR A 7 14.09 -12.62 -2.05
C TYR A 7 15.56 -12.95 -1.82
N ALA A 8 16.37 -12.81 -2.86
CA ALA A 8 17.82 -13.03 -2.76
C ALA A 8 18.46 -12.08 -1.74
N GLY A 9 19.30 -12.62 -0.86
CA GLY A 9 19.93 -11.86 0.23
C GLY A 9 19.04 -11.63 1.45
N GLU A 10 17.82 -12.18 1.50
CA GLU A 10 17.04 -12.24 2.74
C GLU A 10 17.79 -13.05 3.81
N LEU A 11 17.89 -12.50 5.01
CA LEU A 11 18.58 -13.13 6.17
C LEU A 11 17.57 -13.71 7.17
N GLY A 12 16.28 -13.46 6.92
CA GLY A 12 15.18 -13.84 7.78
C GLY A 12 13.90 -13.07 7.43
N PRO A 13 12.76 -13.42 8.03
CA PRO A 13 11.44 -12.91 7.64
C PRO A 13 11.26 -11.39 7.83
N LYS A 14 12.06 -10.77 8.70
CA LYS A 14 12.08 -9.32 8.95
C LYS A 14 13.13 -8.56 8.15
N HIS A 15 14.04 -9.25 7.45
CA HIS A 15 15.03 -8.61 6.59
C HIS A 15 14.42 -8.42 5.21
N TRP A 16 14.22 -7.16 4.79
CA TRP A 16 13.74 -6.87 3.44
C TRP A 16 14.90 -6.30 2.60
N PRO A 17 15.40 -7.04 1.61
CA PRO A 17 16.35 -6.48 0.64
C PRO A 17 15.64 -5.47 -0.26
N ASN A 18 16.42 -4.59 -0.91
CA ASN A 18 15.92 -3.57 -1.83
C ASN A 18 14.96 -4.13 -2.90
N SER A 19 15.24 -5.33 -3.42
CA SER A 19 14.38 -6.02 -4.39
C SER A 19 12.95 -6.25 -3.89
N ARG A 20 12.76 -6.46 -2.58
CA ARG A 20 11.44 -6.62 -1.97
C ARG A 20 10.70 -5.29 -1.92
N TYR A 21 11.37 -4.21 -1.53
CA TYR A 21 10.79 -2.86 -1.58
C TYR A 21 10.39 -2.47 -3.00
N GLU A 22 11.25 -2.71 -3.99
CA GLU A 22 10.94 -2.45 -5.40
C GLU A 22 9.71 -3.22 -5.89
N TYR A 23 9.58 -4.48 -5.49
CA TYR A 23 8.41 -5.28 -5.83
C TYR A 23 7.12 -4.68 -5.24
N VAL A 24 7.14 -4.29 -3.96
CA VAL A 24 6.00 -3.61 -3.32
C VAL A 24 5.67 -2.28 -4.02
N MET A 25 6.68 -1.50 -4.39
CA MET A 25 6.49 -0.25 -5.15
C MET A 25 5.81 -0.50 -6.51
N LYS A 26 6.21 -1.56 -7.24
CA LYS A 26 5.57 -1.94 -8.51
C LYS A 26 4.09 -2.31 -8.31
N LEU A 27 3.76 -3.03 -7.23
CA LEU A 27 2.38 -3.36 -6.89
C LEU A 27 1.56 -2.10 -6.56
N LYS A 28 2.09 -1.21 -5.72
CA LYS A 28 1.44 0.07 -5.39
C LYS A 28 1.22 0.93 -6.64
N GLN A 29 2.21 1.02 -7.53
CA GLN A 29 2.06 1.74 -8.81
C GLN A 29 1.00 1.13 -9.72
N ALA A 30 0.91 -0.21 -9.78
CA ALA A 30 -0.14 -0.89 -10.54
C ALA A 30 -1.54 -0.59 -9.98
N ALA A 31 -1.70 -0.59 -8.65
CA ALA A 31 -2.95 -0.25 -7.99
C ALA A 31 -3.35 1.22 -8.24
N LEU A 32 -2.41 2.16 -8.13
CA LEU A 32 -2.65 3.57 -8.45
C LEU A 32 -3.09 3.77 -9.91
N ASN A 33 -2.41 3.11 -10.85
CA ASN A 33 -2.76 3.18 -12.26
C ASN A 33 -4.16 2.61 -12.52
N PHE A 34 -4.52 1.52 -11.84
CA PHE A 34 -5.85 0.95 -11.93
C PHE A 34 -6.92 1.91 -11.38
N ALA A 35 -6.73 2.47 -10.18
CA ALA A 35 -7.65 3.41 -9.56
C ALA A 35 -7.89 4.64 -10.46
N ARG A 36 -6.82 5.22 -11.03
CA ARG A 36 -6.91 6.33 -11.99
C ARG A 36 -7.72 5.96 -13.24
N LYS A 37 -7.50 4.78 -13.81
CA LYS A 37 -8.27 4.29 -14.97
C LYS A 37 -9.76 4.09 -14.66
N ARG A 38 -10.09 3.82 -13.39
CA ARG A 38 -11.46 3.64 -12.91
C ARG A 38 -12.09 4.93 -12.39
N TRP A 39 -11.40 6.07 -12.49
CA TRP A 39 -11.88 7.37 -12.01
C TRP A 39 -12.22 7.36 -10.51
N ALA A 40 -11.42 6.65 -9.70
CA ALA A 40 -11.56 6.73 -8.26
C ALA A 40 -11.03 8.06 -7.72
N ASP A 41 -11.79 8.72 -6.85
CA ASP A 41 -11.41 10.00 -6.22
C ASP A 41 -10.26 9.82 -5.20
N TYR A 42 -10.24 8.69 -4.50
CA TYR A 42 -9.25 8.38 -3.46
C TYR A 42 -8.76 6.94 -3.58
N ILE A 43 -7.56 6.67 -3.04
CA ILE A 43 -7.00 5.34 -2.86
C ILE A 43 -6.45 5.20 -1.44
N LEU A 44 -6.89 4.17 -0.72
CA LEU A 44 -6.34 3.79 0.58
C LEU A 44 -5.39 2.60 0.40
N TYR A 45 -4.14 2.77 0.83
CA TYR A 45 -3.22 1.65 0.99
C TYR A 45 -3.28 1.18 2.45
N ALA A 46 -3.63 -0.10 2.66
CA ALA A 46 -3.64 -0.72 3.97
C ALA A 46 -2.85 -2.03 3.93
N ASP A 47 -1.99 -2.22 4.92
CA ASP A 47 -1.29 -3.48 5.13
C ASP A 47 -2.25 -4.49 5.79
N THR A 48 -2.01 -5.79 5.60
CA THR A 48 -2.92 -6.85 6.06
C THR A 48 -3.01 -6.98 7.58
N ASP A 49 -2.05 -6.41 8.30
CA ASP A 49 -1.98 -6.33 9.76
C ASP A 49 -2.52 -5.01 10.32
N ASN A 50 -3.00 -4.09 9.47
CA ASN A 50 -3.70 -2.89 9.92
C ASN A 50 -5.14 -3.22 10.32
N ILE A 51 -5.46 -3.07 11.61
CA ILE A 51 -6.83 -3.22 12.13
C ILE A 51 -7.43 -1.83 12.36
N LEU A 52 -8.31 -1.39 11.45
CA LEU A 52 -9.04 -0.13 11.58
C LEU A 52 -10.17 -0.30 12.61
N THR A 53 -9.97 0.24 13.82
CA THR A 53 -10.95 0.17 14.91
C THR A 53 -11.90 1.35 14.94
N ASN A 54 -11.48 2.50 14.40
CA ASN A 54 -12.33 3.68 14.27
C ASN A 54 -13.17 3.59 12.97
N PRO A 55 -14.50 3.51 13.04
CA PRO A 55 -15.36 3.42 11.85
C PRO A 55 -15.29 4.69 10.99
N ASP A 56 -14.88 5.83 11.55
CA ASP A 56 -14.81 7.11 10.86
C ASP A 56 -13.47 7.37 10.17
N THR A 57 -12.48 6.45 10.25
CA THR A 57 -11.13 6.67 9.72
C THR A 57 -11.14 7.19 8.28
N LEU A 58 -11.93 6.59 7.39
CA LEU A 58 -11.94 7.02 5.98
C LEU A 58 -12.50 8.44 5.82
N ASN A 59 -13.60 8.76 6.52
CA ASN A 59 -14.21 10.09 6.47
C ASN A 59 -13.26 11.16 7.03
N LEU A 60 -12.58 10.86 8.13
CA LEU A 60 -11.60 11.75 8.75
C LEU A 60 -10.42 12.02 7.80
N LEU A 61 -9.88 10.98 7.14
CA LEU A 61 -8.78 11.14 6.19
C LEU A 61 -9.20 11.96 4.95
N ILE A 62 -10.42 11.77 4.45
CA ILE A 62 -10.93 12.57 3.33
C ILE A 62 -11.11 14.04 3.75
N ALA A 63 -11.63 14.28 4.96
CA ALA A 63 -11.88 15.62 5.50
C ALA A 63 -10.60 16.46 5.65
N GLU A 64 -9.43 15.83 5.80
CA GLU A 64 -8.14 16.53 5.83
C GLU A 64 -7.82 17.30 4.54
N ASN A 65 -8.45 16.93 3.41
CA ASN A 65 -8.30 17.61 2.12
C ASN A 65 -6.83 17.80 1.69
N LYS A 66 -6.01 16.76 1.90
CA LYS A 66 -4.59 16.72 1.51
C LYS A 66 -4.39 15.72 0.37
N SER A 67 -3.36 15.95 -0.45
CA SER A 67 -3.00 15.02 -1.52
C SER A 67 -2.57 13.64 -1.00
N VAL A 68 -1.97 13.59 0.19
CA VAL A 68 -1.59 12.37 0.91
C VAL A 68 -1.77 12.61 2.40
N VAL A 69 -2.38 11.65 3.09
CA VAL A 69 -2.58 11.64 4.54
C VAL A 69 -2.56 10.21 5.06
N ALA A 70 -2.22 10.02 6.33
CA ALA A 70 -2.22 8.73 7.01
C ALA A 70 -2.92 8.87 8.37
N PRO A 71 -3.62 7.82 8.85
CA PRO A 71 -4.24 7.77 10.16
C PRO A 71 -3.24 7.53 11.29
#